data_AF-A0A510PEK7-F1
#
_entry.id   AF-A0A510PEK7-F1
#
_cell.length_a   1.000
_cell.length_b   1.000
_cell.length_c   1.000
_cell.angle_alpha   90.00
_cell.angle_beta   90.00
_cell.angle_gamma   90.00
#
_symmetry.space_group_name_H-M   'P 1'
#
loop_
_entity.id
_entity.type
_entity.pdbx_description
1 polymer ?
#
loop_
_entity_poly.entity_id
_entity_poly.type
_entity_poly.pdbx_seq_one_letter_code
_entity_poly.pdbx_strand_id
1 'polypeptide(L)'
;MEKLDPGEQEAILLAEQIEAELIILDDKAARQIASERGLRIIGLLGMIKDAAQFGLLDLRVTFERLQEAGFWAAPSLLERLLRQQ
;
A
#
# COMPACT_ATOMS: atom_id res chain seq x y z
N MET A 1 -15.39 15.79 -2.72
CA MET A 1 -15.39 14.32 -2.54
C MET A 1 -15.77 13.56 -3.82
N GLU A 2 -16.14 14.23 -4.92
CA GLU A 2 -16.47 13.62 -6.24
C GLU A 2 -15.29 12.92 -6.99
N LYS A 3 -14.20 12.54 -6.30
CA LYS A 3 -13.01 11.94 -6.92
C LYS A 3 -12.67 10.54 -6.41
N LEU A 4 -13.35 10.06 -5.36
CA LEU A 4 -13.12 8.73 -4.80
C LEU A 4 -14.15 7.75 -5.33
N ASP A 5 -13.73 6.53 -5.60
CA ASP A 5 -14.67 5.42 -5.78
C ASP A 5 -15.45 5.20 -4.47
N PRO A 6 -16.75 4.84 -4.52
CA PRO A 6 -17.55 4.60 -3.33
C PRO A 6 -16.91 3.62 -2.34
N GLY A 7 -16.24 2.56 -2.82
CA GLY A 7 -15.59 1.57 -1.97
C GLY A 7 -14.43 2.18 -1.18
N GLU A 8 -13.66 3.07 -1.80
CA GLU A 8 -12.55 3.76 -1.13
C GLU A 8 -13.05 4.77 -0.11
N GLN A 9 -14.13 5.48 -0.44
CA GLN A 9 -14.78 6.38 0.50
C GLN A 9 -15.30 5.62 1.73
N GLU A 10 -15.97 4.49 1.53
CA GLU A 10 -16.46 3.64 2.62
C GLU A 10 -15.30 3.06 3.45
N ALA A 11 -14.21 2.62 2.83
CA ALA A 11 -13.04 2.11 3.53
C ALA A 11 -12.40 3.18 4.43
N ILE A 12 -12.26 4.42 3.93
CA ILE A 12 -11.72 5.55 4.71
C ILE A 12 -12.62 5.87 5.89
N LEU A 13 -13.94 6.00 5.66
CA LEU A 13 -14.90 6.31 6.72
C LEU A 13 -14.95 5.20 7.78
N LEU A 14 -14.90 3.93 7.35
CA LEU A 14 -14.86 2.80 8.27
C LEU A 14 -13.59 2.82 9.11
N ALA A 15 -12.43 3.08 8.50
CA ALA A 15 -11.15 3.18 9.22
C ALA A 15 -11.17 4.29 10.28
N GLU A 16 -11.77 5.44 9.98
CA GLU A 16 -11.98 6.50 10.98
C GLU A 16 -12.91 6.04 12.11
N GLN A 17 -14.03 5.40 11.76
CA GLN A 17 -15.04 4.98 12.74
C GLN A 17 -14.52 3.93 13.74
N ILE A 18 -13.69 3.00 13.27
CA ILE A 18 -13.13 1.94 14.12
C ILE A 18 -11.76 2.29 14.71
N GLU A 19 -11.29 3.52 14.51
CA GLU A 19 -9.95 3.97 14.91
C GLU A 19 -8.85 3.02 14.41
N ALA A 20 -8.93 2.62 13.15
CA ALA A 20 -8.00 1.67 12.57
C ALA A 20 -6.56 2.19 12.64
N GLU A 21 -5.64 1.35 13.12
CA GLU A 21 -4.22 1.71 13.19
C GLU A 21 -3.56 1.83 11.80
N LEU A 22 -4.15 1.19 10.78
CA LEU A 22 -3.64 1.12 9.42
C LEU A 22 -4.77 0.84 8.42
N ILE A 23 -4.79 1.57 7.30
CA ILE A 23 -5.70 1.31 6.17
C ILE A 23 -4.89 0.91 4.92
N ILE A 24 -5.44 -0.03 4.14
CA ILE A 24 -4.89 -0.40 2.84
C ILE A 24 -5.63 0.37 1.75
N LEU A 25 -4.89 1.12 0.92
CA LEU A 25 -5.43 1.87 -0.21
C LEU A 25 -4.52 1.72 -1.43
N ASP A 26 -5.09 1.54 -2.61
CA ASP A 26 -4.38 1.38 -3.87
C ASP A 26 -4.50 2.58 -4.82
N ASP A 27 -5.54 3.42 -4.70
CA ASP A 27 -5.64 4.67 -5.46
C ASP A 27 -4.83 5.83 -4.86
N LYS A 28 -4.32 6.69 -5.74
CA LYS A 28 -3.51 7.86 -5.35
C LYS A 28 -4.34 8.95 -4.66
N ALA A 29 -5.54 9.24 -5.14
CA ALA A 29 -6.43 10.21 -4.53
C ALA A 29 -6.93 9.73 -3.16
N ALA A 30 -7.24 8.43 -3.03
CA ALA A 30 -7.63 7.84 -1.74
C ALA A 30 -6.53 7.99 -0.70
N ARG A 31 -5.30 7.64 -1.07
CA ARG A 31 -4.12 7.83 -0.19
C ARG A 31 -3.94 9.27 0.25
N GLN A 32 -4.09 10.22 -0.67
CA GLN A 32 -3.97 11.64 -0.33
C GLN A 32 -5.02 12.06 0.71
N ILE A 33 -6.28 11.70 0.46
CA ILE A 33 -7.40 12.07 1.34
C ILE A 33 -7.28 11.39 2.71
N ALA A 34 -6.94 10.10 2.76
CA ALA A 34 -6.72 9.39 4.01
C ALA A 34 -5.55 9.99 4.80
N SER A 35 -4.48 10.44 4.12
CA SER A 35 -3.33 11.07 4.77
C SER A 35 -3.69 12.44 5.34
N GLU A 36 -4.50 13.24 4.62
CA GLU A 36 -5.02 14.52 5.10
C GLU A 36 -5.93 14.35 6.33
N ARG A 37 -6.60 13.21 6.43
CA ARG A 37 -7.42 12.80 7.58
C ARG A 37 -6.62 12.19 8.73
N GLY A 38 -5.30 12.10 8.61
CA GLY A 38 -4.41 11.58 9.66
C GLY A 38 -4.40 10.05 9.80
N LEU A 39 -4.99 9.33 8.84
CA LEU A 39 -4.93 7.86 8.82
C LEU A 39 -3.54 7.39 8.42
N ARG A 40 -3.07 6.33 9.08
CA ARG A 40 -1.85 5.61 8.68
C ARG A 40 -2.20 4.70 7.51
N ILE A 41 -1.43 4.77 6.43
CA ILE A 41 -1.74 4.07 5.18
C ILE A 41 -0.62 3.09 4.84
N ILE A 42 -0.99 1.92 4.33
CA ILE A 42 -0.09 0.99 3.67
C ILE A 42 -0.63 0.62 2.29
N GLY A 43 0.27 0.23 1.39
CA GLY A 43 -0.09 -0.38 0.12
C GLY A 43 0.62 -1.73 -0.04
N LEU A 44 0.28 -2.46 -1.09
CA LEU A 44 0.84 -3.79 -1.38
C LEU A 44 2.36 -3.87 -1.20
N LEU A 45 3.11 -2.92 -1.78
CA LEU A 45 4.58 -2.93 -1.69
C LEU A 45 5.11 -2.64 -0.27
N GLY A 46 4.39 -1.85 0.52
CA GLY A 46 4.71 -1.68 1.94
C GLY A 46 4.51 -2.98 2.70
N MET A 47 3.38 -3.66 2.48
CA MET A 47 3.08 -4.95 3.10
C MET A 47 4.14 -6.01 2.75
N ILE A 48 4.55 -6.07 1.49
CA ILE A 48 5.57 -7.02 1.03
C ILE A 48 6.94 -6.69 1.63
N LYS A 49 7.29 -5.39 1.73
CA LYS A 49 8.51 -4.97 2.42
C LYS A 49 8.51 -5.43 3.87
N ASP A 50 7.42 -5.18 4.61
CA ASP A 50 7.31 -5.54 6.01
C ASP A 50 7.38 -7.07 6.18
N ALA A 51 6.65 -7.83 5.35
CA ALA A 51 6.72 -9.29 5.36
C ALA A 51 8.13 -9.83 5.08
N ALA A 52 8.88 -9.20 4.17
CA ALA A 52 10.27 -9.54 3.92
C ALA A 52 11.17 -9.24 5.13
N GLN A 53 10.96 -8.11 5.81
CA GLN A 53 11.69 -7.75 7.03
C GLN A 53 11.42 -8.75 8.17
N PHE A 54 10.23 -9.33 8.23
CA PHE A 54 9.89 -10.39 9.17
C PHE A 54 10.33 -11.80 8.71
N GLY A 55 11.01 -11.93 7.57
CA GLY A 55 11.48 -13.21 7.03
C GLY A 55 10.36 -14.13 6.52
N LEU A 56 9.16 -13.58 6.27
CA LEU A 56 7.99 -14.35 5.80
C LEU A 56 8.03 -14.61 4.29
N LEU A 57 8.77 -13.80 3.55
CA LEU A 57 8.96 -13.94 2.10
C LEU A 57 10.31 -13.38 1.66
N ASP A 58 10.75 -13.77 0.46
CA ASP A 58 11.86 -13.11 -0.23
C ASP A 58 11.31 -11.95 -1.07
N LEU A 59 11.84 -10.73 -0.82
CA LEU A 59 11.37 -9.50 -1.45
C LEU A 59 11.61 -9.50 -2.97
N ARG A 60 12.76 -10.01 -3.43
CA ARG A 60 13.13 -10.02 -4.85
C ARG A 60 12.25 -11.02 -5.60
N VAL A 61 12.17 -12.26 -5.11
CA VAL A 61 11.36 -13.31 -5.73
C VAL A 61 9.89 -12.91 -5.77
N THR A 62 9.38 -12.32 -4.69
CA THR A 62 7.98 -11.88 -4.64
C THR A 62 7.70 -10.74 -5.62
N PHE A 63 8.63 -9.79 -5.77
CA PHE A 63 8.49 -8.72 -6.74
C PHE A 63 8.51 -9.23 -8.18
N GLU A 64 9.41 -10.17 -8.52
CA GLU A 64 9.45 -10.80 -9.84
C GLU A 64 8.10 -11.47 -10.17
N ARG A 65 7.54 -12.23 -9.23
CA ARG A 65 6.21 -12.86 -9.38
C ARG A 65 5.08 -11.84 -9.53
N LEU A 66 5.16 -10.69 -8.86
CA LEU A 66 4.20 -9.61 -9.06
C LEU A 66 4.27 -9.06 -10.49
N GLN A 67 5.46 -8.86 -11.05
CA GLN A 67 5.61 -8.40 -12.43
C GLN A 67 5.05 -9.42 -13.43
N GLU A 68 5.31 -10.72 -13.21
CA GLU A 68 4.72 -11.80 -14.01
C GLU A 68 3.19 -11.81 -13.95
N ALA A 69 2.61 -11.46 -12.79
CA ALA A 69 1.17 -11.32 -12.60
C ALA A 69 0.59 -9.99 -13.15
N GLY A 70 1.41 -9.15 -13.79
CA GLY A 70 0.99 -7.89 -14.42
C GLY A 70 0.99 -6.68 -13.49
N PHE A 71 1.55 -6.77 -12.29
CA PHE A 71 1.70 -5.63 -11.39
C PHE A 71 2.78 -4.67 -11.91
N TRP A 72 2.36 -3.44 -12.21
CA TRP A 72 3.26 -2.38 -12.66
C TRP A 72 3.80 -1.56 -11.50
N ALA A 73 5.12 -1.57 -11.34
CA ALA A 73 5.85 -0.66 -10.48
C ALA A 73 7.11 -0.16 -11.19
N ALA A 74 7.46 1.11 -10.93
CA ALA A 74 8.71 1.67 -11.45
C ALA A 74 9.90 0.86 -10.90
N PRO A 75 10.88 0.46 -11.72
CA PRO A 75 12.06 -0.28 -11.25
C PRO A 75 12.80 0.43 -10.11
N SER A 76 12.84 1.76 -10.14
CA SER A 76 13.41 2.61 -9.08
C SER A 76 12.73 2.44 -7.72
N LEU A 77 11.46 2.03 -7.69
CA LEU A 77 10.75 1.75 -6.46
C LEU A 77 11.27 0.48 -5.80
N LEU A 78 11.51 -0.59 -6.58
CA LEU A 78 12.12 -1.81 -6.07
C LEU A 78 13.53 -1.55 -5.53
N GLU A 79 14.36 -0.84 -6.29
CA GLU A 79 15.70 -0.48 -5.84
C GLU A 79 15.67 0.26 -4.50
N ARG A 80 14.72 1.20 -4.34
CA ARG A 80 14.54 1.92 -3.09
C ARG A 80 14.13 1.00 -1.95
N LEU A 81 13.24 0.03 -2.19
CA LEU A 81 12.81 -0.92 -1.17
C LEU A 81 13.95 -1.86 -0.74
N LEU A 82 14.75 -2.33 -1.70
CA LEU A 82 15.91 -3.21 -1.45
C LEU A 82 17.06 -2.48 -0.72
N ARG A 83 17.25 -1.17 -0.94
CA ARG A 83 18.26 -0.37 -0.23
C ARG A 83 17.89 -0.03 1.21
N GLN A 84 16.61 -0.15 1.56
CA GLN A 84 16.08 0.16 2.90
C GLN A 84 15.91 -1.09 3.79
N GLN A 85 16.47 -2.23 3.38
CA GLN A 85 16.61 -3.42 4.21
C GLN A 85 17.90 -3.37 5.02
#